data_AF-Q4TGL6-F1
#
_entry.id   AF-Q4TGL6-F1
#
_cell.length_a   1.000
_cell.length_b   1.000
_cell.length_c   1.000
_cell.angle_alpha   90.00
_cell.angle_beta   90.00
_cell.angle_gamma   90.00
#
_symmetry.space_group_name_H-M   'P 1'
#
loop_
_entity.id
_entity.type
_entity.pdbx_description
1 polymer ?
#
loop_
_entity_poly.entity_id
_entity_poly.type
_entity_poly.pdbx_seq_one_letter_code
_entity_poly.pdbx_strand_id
1 'polypeptide(L)'
;NSIAASAVCAFNLSAITRAFNGPFRSQENPRSTWLPTANPVPNFQCGTITDEGPNEGLTERTLQDAQRLYLMNDVVQPESVDPLVLQDDVRFSNLVVDIVQGMDTLYHVMYISTGGWREGYAGGAGNERLLTLFLPIRSEYGTILKALATPNKNLQGCYLEEMELFPAGVRQPILSLQILHSDRSLFVGLNDRVLKIPLERCSTYTSEM
;
A
#
# COMPACT_ATOMS: atom_id res chain seq x y z
N ASN A 1 -16.22 -11.41 8.08
CA ASN A 1 -15.10 -11.63 7.14
C ASN A 1 -15.59 -11.41 5.74
N SER A 2 -15.08 -10.37 5.08
CA SER A 2 -15.46 -10.01 3.71
C SER A 2 -14.59 -10.76 2.69
N ILE A 3 -15.05 -10.78 1.45
CA ILE A 3 -14.29 -11.25 0.28
C ILE A 3 -12.95 -10.51 0.21
N ALA A 4 -11.90 -11.23 -0.15
CA ALA A 4 -10.58 -10.66 -0.31
C ALA A 4 -10.55 -9.75 -1.55
N ALA A 5 -10.18 -8.48 -1.38
CA ALA A 5 -9.90 -7.59 -2.51
C ALA A 5 -8.77 -6.64 -2.11
N SER A 6 -7.96 -6.25 -3.09
CA SER A 6 -6.86 -5.30 -2.90
C SER A 6 -6.90 -4.20 -3.93
N ALA A 7 -6.52 -3.00 -3.51
CA ALA A 7 -6.46 -1.84 -4.36
C ALA A 7 -5.17 -1.04 -4.11
N VAL A 8 -4.68 -0.37 -5.15
CA VAL A 8 -3.60 0.63 -5.07
C VAL A 8 -4.16 1.99 -5.41
N CYS A 9 -4.04 2.94 -4.48
CA CYS A 9 -4.46 4.33 -4.65
C CYS A 9 -3.26 5.27 -4.56
N ALA A 10 -3.28 6.34 -5.36
CA ALA A 10 -2.32 7.43 -5.27
C ALA A 10 -2.93 8.62 -4.52
N PHE A 11 -2.09 9.30 -3.74
CA PHE A 11 -2.47 10.48 -2.97
C PHE A 11 -1.45 11.58 -3.19
N ASN A 12 -1.94 12.80 -3.42
CA ASN A 12 -1.08 13.96 -3.52
C ASN A 12 -0.75 14.49 -2.12
N LEU A 13 0.50 14.86 -1.87
CA LEU A 13 0.93 15.48 -0.61
C LEU A 13 0.11 16.73 -0.27
N SER A 14 -0.34 17.49 -1.27
CA SER A 14 -1.23 18.63 -1.05
C SER A 14 -2.58 18.25 -0.44
N ALA A 15 -3.14 17.09 -0.79
CA ALA A 15 -4.38 16.59 -0.19
C ALA A 15 -4.18 16.16 1.26
N ILE A 16 -3.02 15.57 1.56
CA ILE A 16 -2.62 15.20 2.93
C ILE A 16 -2.46 16.46 3.79
N THR A 17 -1.68 17.44 3.32
CA THR A 17 -1.50 18.73 4.01
C THR A 17 -2.82 19.46 4.22
N ARG A 18 -3.72 19.44 3.24
CA ARG A 18 -5.05 20.05 3.37
C ARG A 18 -5.87 19.40 4.48
N ALA A 19 -5.90 18.07 4.56
CA ALA A 19 -6.62 17.35 5.61
C ALA A 19 -6.06 17.67 7.00
N PHE A 20 -4.73 17.75 7.13
CA PHE A 20 -4.07 18.11 8.39
C PHE A 20 -4.19 19.59 8.78
N ASN A 21 -4.44 20.47 7.83
CA ASN A 21 -4.79 21.87 8.07
C ASN A 21 -6.29 22.07 8.38
N GLY A 22 -7.10 21.04 8.15
CA GLY A 22 -8.53 21.03 8.45
C GLY A 22 -8.81 20.89 9.96
N PRO A 23 -10.10 20.85 10.33
CA PRO A 23 -10.51 20.64 11.72
C PRO A 23 -10.17 19.23 12.21
N PHE A 24 -9.94 19.11 13.51
CA PHE A 24 -9.88 17.82 14.18
C PHE A 24 -11.28 17.23 14.34
N ARG A 25 -11.34 15.93 14.55
CA ARG A 25 -12.54 15.20 14.95
C ARG A 25 -12.39 14.81 16.41
N SER A 26 -13.28 15.29 17.28
CA SER A 26 -13.23 14.98 18.70
C SER A 26 -14.60 14.57 19.25
N GLN A 27 -14.58 13.88 20.38
CA GLN A 27 -15.75 13.59 21.19
C GLN A 27 -15.58 14.26 22.55
N GLU A 28 -16.62 14.90 23.06
CA GLU A 28 -16.58 15.43 24.42
C GLU A 28 -16.49 14.29 25.44
N ASN A 29 -17.33 13.26 25.26
CA ASN A 29 -17.42 12.07 26.10
C ASN A 29 -17.53 10.81 25.21
N PRO A 30 -17.19 9.60 25.70
CA PRO A 30 -17.23 8.36 24.91
C PRO A 30 -18.60 7.96 24.36
N ARG A 31 -19.68 8.59 24.86
CA ARG A 31 -21.06 8.36 24.41
C ARG A 31 -21.57 9.43 23.44
N SER A 32 -20.78 10.48 23.21
CA SER A 32 -21.15 11.61 22.34
C SER A 32 -20.76 11.33 20.89
N THR A 33 -21.47 11.97 19.96
CA THR A 33 -21.13 11.92 18.53
C THR A 33 -19.79 12.61 18.27
N TRP A 34 -19.04 12.11 17.29
CA TRP A 34 -17.85 12.78 16.78
C TRP A 34 -18.21 14.10 16.10
N LEU A 35 -17.67 15.21 16.58
CA LEU A 35 -17.90 16.54 16.03
C LEU A 35 -16.60 17.17 15.53
N PRO A 36 -16.69 18.06 14.52
CA PRO A 36 -15.54 18.83 14.07
C PRO A 36 -15.15 19.84 15.15
N THR A 37 -13.86 19.92 15.46
CA THR A 37 -13.25 20.88 16.37
C THR A 37 -12.24 21.70 15.60
N ALA A 38 -12.33 23.03 15.68
CA ALA A 38 -11.42 23.92 14.97
C ALA A 38 -9.97 23.59 15.30
N ASN A 39 -9.10 23.65 14.30
CA ASN A 39 -7.68 23.44 14.51
C ASN A 39 -7.09 24.67 15.23
N PRO A 40 -6.62 24.54 16.48
CA PRO A 40 -6.06 25.67 17.22
C PRO A 40 -4.75 26.18 16.60
N VAL A 41 -4.06 25.35 15.80
CA VAL A 41 -2.74 25.64 15.23
C VAL A 41 -2.66 25.12 13.78
N PRO A 42 -2.80 26.00 12.78
CA PRO A 42 -2.61 25.62 11.37
C PRO A 42 -1.21 25.05 11.10
N ASN A 43 -1.08 24.04 10.23
CA ASN A 43 0.18 23.45 9.75
C ASN A 43 1.07 22.69 10.75
N PHE A 44 0.53 22.17 11.86
CA PHE A 44 1.35 21.50 12.88
C PHE A 44 2.47 22.38 13.46
N GLN A 45 2.41 23.69 13.28
CA GLN A 45 3.34 24.63 13.90
C GLN A 45 2.99 24.76 15.38
N CYS A 46 3.06 23.67 16.13
CA CYS A 46 3.09 23.77 17.57
C CYS A 46 4.18 24.80 17.88
N GLY A 47 3.80 25.87 18.57
CA GLY A 47 4.75 26.95 18.89
C GLY A 47 5.99 26.30 19.48
N THR A 48 7.18 26.75 19.17
CA THR A 48 8.35 26.20 19.85
C THR A 48 8.49 26.90 21.17
N ILE A 49 8.78 26.17 22.25
CA ILE A 49 9.12 26.77 23.54
C ILE A 49 10.31 27.71 23.31
N THR A 50 10.08 29.01 23.52
CA THR A 50 11.09 30.08 23.35
C THR A 50 11.79 30.42 24.67
N ASP A 51 11.35 29.82 25.77
CA ASP A 51 11.98 29.95 27.08
C ASP A 51 13.33 29.23 27.09
N GLU A 52 14.38 29.94 27.51
CA GLU A 52 15.72 29.38 27.70
C GLU A 52 15.67 28.24 28.73
N GLY A 53 15.88 27.00 28.28
CA GLY A 53 15.75 25.82 29.12
C GLY A 53 15.94 24.50 28.38
N PRO A 54 15.88 23.35 29.08
CA PRO A 54 16.11 22.03 28.47
C PRO A 54 15.08 21.63 27.40
N ASN A 55 13.97 22.36 27.32
CA ASN A 55 12.88 22.13 26.38
C ASN A 55 12.81 23.20 25.28
N GLU A 56 13.80 24.10 25.20
CA GLU A 56 13.89 25.13 24.16
C GLU A 56 13.86 24.49 22.76
N GLY A 57 13.01 25.02 21.88
CA GLY A 57 12.84 24.47 20.52
C GLY A 57 11.89 23.27 20.42
N LEU A 58 11.37 22.74 21.53
CA LEU A 58 10.33 21.70 21.49
C LEU A 58 8.95 22.27 21.14
N THR A 59 8.18 21.44 20.45
CA THR A 59 6.76 21.58 20.12
C THR A 59 5.90 21.84 21.38
N GLU A 60 5.44 23.08 21.56
CA GLU A 60 4.50 23.53 22.58
C GLU A 60 3.08 23.11 22.17
N ARG A 61 2.53 22.20 22.96
CA ARG A 61 1.14 21.76 22.82
C ARG A 61 0.55 21.53 24.21
N THR A 62 -0.63 22.06 24.44
CA THR A 62 -1.40 21.81 25.66
C THR A 62 -1.65 20.31 25.81
N LEU A 63 -1.34 19.74 26.98
CA LEU A 63 -1.53 18.31 27.28
C LEU A 63 -2.97 17.85 27.00
N GLN A 64 -3.94 18.71 27.33
CA GLN A 64 -5.37 18.45 27.10
C GLN A 64 -5.70 18.30 25.61
N ASP A 65 -5.08 19.10 24.74
CA ASP A 65 -5.28 19.01 23.29
C ASP A 65 -4.53 17.82 22.70
N ALA A 66 -3.32 17.53 23.19
CA ALA A 66 -2.55 16.36 22.76
C ALA A 66 -3.29 15.03 23.05
N GLN A 67 -4.06 14.98 24.13
CA GLN A 67 -4.86 13.81 24.51
C GLN A 67 -6.17 13.68 23.73
N ARG A 68 -6.72 14.77 23.19
CA ARG A 68 -8.05 14.78 22.54
C ARG A 68 -8.01 14.92 21.02
N LEU A 69 -7.02 15.63 20.48
CA LEU A 69 -6.96 16.05 19.07
C LEU A 69 -5.91 15.23 18.30
N TYR A 70 -6.22 13.98 17.98
CA TYR A 70 -5.32 13.08 17.24
C TYR A 70 -5.92 12.56 15.91
N LEU A 71 -7.22 12.77 15.69
CA LEU A 71 -7.92 12.36 14.48
C LEU A 71 -8.35 13.61 13.70
N MET A 72 -8.05 13.68 12.41
CA MET A 72 -8.57 14.74 11.53
C MET A 72 -10.03 14.45 11.16
N ASN A 73 -10.83 15.50 11.02
CA ASN A 73 -12.21 15.37 10.54
C ASN A 73 -12.27 15.11 9.04
N ASP A 74 -11.39 15.75 8.29
CA ASP A 74 -11.37 15.67 6.84
C ASP A 74 -10.62 14.42 6.38
N VAL A 75 -11.15 13.74 5.36
CA VAL A 75 -10.56 12.54 4.77
C VAL A 75 -9.62 12.93 3.65
N VAL A 76 -8.41 12.37 3.64
CA VAL A 76 -7.45 12.52 2.54
C VAL A 76 -8.05 11.88 1.28
N GLN A 77 -8.37 12.69 0.29
CA GLN A 77 -8.92 12.21 -0.97
C GLN A 77 -7.81 11.64 -1.86
N PRO A 78 -8.04 10.48 -2.50
CA PRO A 78 -7.14 9.97 -3.53
C PRO A 78 -7.12 10.90 -4.74
N GLU A 79 -6.09 10.78 -5.56
CA GLU A 79 -5.94 11.56 -6.80
C GLU A 79 -7.04 11.25 -7.83
N SER A 80 -7.56 10.03 -7.80
CA SER A 80 -8.67 9.54 -8.62
C SER A 80 -9.70 8.83 -7.75
N VAL A 81 -10.97 8.89 -8.15
CA VAL A 81 -12.07 8.13 -7.51
C VAL A 81 -11.85 6.63 -7.67
N ASP A 82 -11.39 6.23 -8.86
CA ASP A 82 -11.08 4.84 -9.18
C ASP A 82 -9.62 4.53 -8.79
N PRO A 83 -9.34 3.37 -8.17
CA PRO A 83 -7.98 2.95 -7.83
C PRO A 83 -7.15 2.70 -9.10
N LEU A 84 -5.83 2.83 -8.98
CA LEU A 84 -4.88 2.60 -10.08
C LEU A 84 -4.81 1.11 -10.45
N VAL A 85 -4.91 0.24 -9.45
CA VAL A 85 -4.99 -1.22 -9.60
C VAL A 85 -6.05 -1.71 -8.64
N LEU A 86 -6.91 -2.62 -9.12
CA LEU A 86 -7.90 -3.31 -8.33
C LEU A 86 -7.85 -4.79 -8.68
N GLN A 87 -7.74 -5.64 -7.68
CA GLN A 87 -7.77 -7.08 -7.87
C GLN A 87 -8.62 -7.75 -6.80
N ASP A 88 -9.58 -8.53 -7.27
CA ASP A 88 -10.42 -9.39 -6.44
C ASP A 88 -9.68 -10.69 -6.12
N ASP A 89 -10.04 -11.30 -4.99
CA ASP A 89 -9.51 -12.57 -4.47
C ASP A 89 -7.99 -12.61 -4.21
N VAL A 90 -7.30 -11.47 -4.29
CA VAL A 90 -5.86 -11.34 -4.06
C VAL A 90 -5.58 -10.34 -2.95
N ARG A 91 -4.53 -10.61 -2.14
CA ARG A 91 -4.05 -9.70 -1.10
C ARG A 91 -2.69 -9.12 -1.45
N PHE A 92 -2.62 -7.82 -1.70
CA PHE A 92 -1.32 -7.15 -1.87
C PHE A 92 -0.57 -7.08 -0.54
N SER A 93 0.76 -7.26 -0.59
CA SER A 93 1.63 -7.22 0.59
C SER A 93 2.68 -6.13 0.53
N ASN A 94 3.37 -5.99 -0.60
CA ASN A 94 4.39 -4.96 -0.81
C ASN A 94 4.17 -4.28 -2.16
N LEU A 95 4.58 -3.02 -2.24
CA LEU A 95 4.52 -2.21 -3.45
C LEU A 95 5.83 -1.43 -3.56
N VAL A 96 6.43 -1.46 -4.75
CA VAL A 96 7.49 -0.55 -5.14
C VAL A 96 7.15 0.03 -6.50
N VAL A 97 7.59 1.26 -6.75
CA VAL A 97 7.28 1.99 -7.98
C VAL A 97 8.58 2.44 -8.61
N ASP A 98 8.71 2.21 -9.91
CA ASP A 98 9.78 2.73 -10.76
C ASP A 98 9.23 3.81 -11.69
N ILE A 99 10.07 4.78 -12.04
CA ILE A 99 9.72 5.82 -13.01
C ILE A 99 10.55 5.58 -14.26
N VAL A 100 9.90 5.13 -15.32
CA VAL A 100 10.54 4.73 -16.57
C VAL A 100 10.24 5.76 -17.65
N GLN A 101 11.28 6.19 -18.36
CA GLN A 101 11.15 7.03 -19.55
C GLN A 101 10.72 6.16 -20.74
N GLY A 102 9.52 6.40 -21.25
CA GLY A 102 9.06 5.89 -22.54
C GLY A 102 9.53 6.77 -23.70
N MET A 103 8.94 6.58 -24.89
CA MET A 103 9.26 7.38 -26.08
C MET A 103 9.05 8.88 -25.83
N ASP A 104 7.86 9.27 -25.36
CA ASP A 104 7.47 10.68 -25.24
C ASP A 104 7.09 11.09 -23.81
N THR A 105 6.88 10.12 -22.90
CA THR A 105 6.33 10.36 -21.57
C THR A 105 6.98 9.48 -20.51
N LEU A 106 6.94 9.95 -19.26
CA LEU A 106 7.33 9.18 -18.09
C LEU A 106 6.16 8.29 -17.65
N TYR A 107 6.47 7.05 -17.31
CA TYR A 107 5.51 6.07 -16.82
C TYR A 107 5.89 5.61 -15.42
N HIS A 108 4.90 5.54 -14.54
CA HIS A 108 5.04 4.94 -13.23
C HIS A 108 4.73 3.44 -13.35
N VAL A 109 5.76 2.61 -13.21
CA VAL A 109 5.64 1.14 -13.26
C VAL A 109 5.62 0.61 -11.84
N MET A 110 4.54 -0.05 -11.45
CA MET A 110 4.35 -0.64 -10.14
C MET A 110 4.73 -2.11 -10.14
N TYR A 111 5.46 -2.55 -9.12
CA TYR A 111 5.68 -3.96 -8.80
C TYR A 111 4.99 -4.26 -7.48
N ILE A 112 4.00 -5.11 -7.52
CA ILE A 112 3.12 -5.43 -6.41
C ILE A 112 3.32 -6.90 -6.06
N SER A 113 3.73 -7.20 -4.84
CA SER A 113 3.75 -8.59 -4.39
C SER A 113 2.41 -9.00 -3.82
N THR A 114 2.03 -10.23 -4.14
CA THR A 114 0.86 -10.89 -3.59
C THR A 114 1.28 -11.64 -2.32
N GLY A 115 0.73 -11.20 -1.20
CA GLY A 115 0.70 -12.01 0.01
C GLY A 115 -0.52 -12.92 -0.07
N GLY A 116 -0.56 -13.92 0.78
CA GLY A 116 -1.85 -14.56 1.00
C GLY A 116 -2.16 -14.82 2.45
N TRP A 117 -3.38 -15.30 2.61
CA TRP A 117 -4.05 -15.72 3.82
C TRP A 117 -3.30 -16.84 4.58
N ARG A 118 -2.71 -16.50 5.73
CA ARG A 118 -2.46 -17.52 6.75
C ARG A 118 -3.79 -18.04 7.25
N GLU A 119 -4.32 -19.08 6.60
CA GLU A 119 -5.40 -19.87 7.16
C GLU A 119 -4.79 -20.73 8.27
N GLY A 120 -5.07 -20.35 9.52
CA GLY A 120 -4.65 -21.12 10.68
C GLY A 120 -5.36 -22.47 10.66
N TYR A 121 -4.70 -23.51 10.16
CA TYR A 121 -5.09 -24.89 10.44
C TYR A 121 -4.81 -25.19 11.91
N ALA A 122 -5.78 -24.88 12.77
CA ALA A 122 -5.87 -25.51 14.07
C ALA A 122 -6.16 -27.00 13.83
N GLY A 123 -5.22 -27.86 14.25
CA GLY A 123 -5.36 -29.30 14.15
C GLY A 123 -6.62 -29.80 14.86
N GLY A 124 -7.44 -30.54 14.13
CA GLY A 124 -8.55 -31.32 14.66
C GLY A 124 -8.59 -32.64 13.92
N ALA A 125 -8.05 -33.69 14.54
CA ALA A 125 -8.27 -35.06 14.12
C ALA A 125 -9.77 -35.35 14.15
N GLY A 126 -10.36 -35.59 12.98
CA GLY A 126 -11.78 -35.87 12.81
C GLY A 126 -12.03 -36.34 11.40
N ASN A 127 -12.15 -37.64 11.26
CA ASN A 127 -12.47 -38.42 10.08
C ASN A 127 -13.81 -38.02 9.45
N GLU A 128 -13.83 -36.96 8.64
CA GLU A 128 -14.91 -36.76 7.67
C GLU A 128 -14.32 -36.37 6.32
N ARG A 129 -14.57 -37.26 5.34
CA ARG A 129 -14.43 -36.96 3.91
C ARG A 129 -15.40 -35.85 3.55
N LEU A 130 -15.06 -34.61 3.86
CA LEU A 130 -15.50 -33.51 3.01
C LEU A 130 -14.46 -33.42 1.90
N LEU A 131 -14.85 -33.84 0.69
CA LEU A 131 -14.23 -33.34 -0.52
C LEU A 131 -14.39 -31.81 -0.46
N THR A 132 -13.41 -31.14 0.12
CA THR A 132 -13.26 -29.73 -0.16
C THR A 132 -12.77 -29.67 -1.59
N LEU A 133 -13.72 -29.53 -2.52
CA LEU A 133 -13.51 -28.72 -3.70
C LEU A 133 -13.16 -27.31 -3.20
N PHE A 134 -11.96 -27.16 -2.65
CA PHE A 134 -11.23 -25.93 -2.85
C PHE A 134 -10.96 -25.96 -4.36
N LEU A 135 -11.88 -25.35 -5.12
CA LEU A 135 -11.49 -24.62 -6.32
C LEU A 135 -10.14 -23.98 -5.99
N PRO A 136 -9.12 -24.06 -6.85
CA PRO A 136 -7.88 -23.35 -6.59
C PRO A 136 -8.27 -21.88 -6.47
N ILE A 137 -8.50 -21.42 -5.24
CA ILE A 137 -8.53 -20.02 -4.92
C ILE A 137 -7.18 -19.62 -5.45
N ARG A 138 -7.20 -18.79 -6.50
CA ARG A 138 -6.02 -18.20 -7.10
C ARG A 138 -5.45 -17.23 -6.08
N SER A 139 -5.08 -17.75 -4.91
CA SER A 139 -4.17 -17.12 -4.01
C SER A 139 -2.82 -17.48 -4.59
N GLU A 140 -2.48 -16.69 -5.59
CA GLU A 140 -1.17 -16.55 -6.16
C GLU A 140 -0.29 -16.03 -5.02
N TYR A 141 0.24 -16.94 -4.19
CA TYR A 141 1.19 -16.60 -3.13
C TYR A 141 2.56 -16.45 -3.75
N GLY A 142 3.19 -15.30 -3.52
CA GLY A 142 4.57 -15.11 -3.96
C GLY A 142 4.69 -14.87 -5.46
N THR A 143 3.65 -14.29 -6.07
CA THR A 143 3.74 -13.68 -7.39
C THR A 143 4.07 -12.20 -7.27
N ILE A 144 4.65 -11.64 -8.33
CA ILE A 144 4.83 -10.20 -8.48
C ILE A 144 4.06 -9.76 -9.71
N LEU A 145 3.13 -8.83 -9.49
CA LEU A 145 2.37 -8.19 -10.54
C LEU A 145 3.08 -6.91 -10.96
N LYS A 146 3.36 -6.78 -12.26
CA LYS A 146 3.92 -5.58 -12.86
C LYS A 146 2.81 -4.85 -13.60
N ALA A 147 2.52 -3.61 -13.23
CA ALA A 147 1.43 -2.82 -13.80
C ALA A 147 1.83 -1.37 -14.05
N LEU A 148 1.22 -0.72 -15.04
CA LEU A 148 1.36 0.72 -15.24
C LEU A 148 0.34 1.47 -14.37
N ALA A 149 0.82 2.46 -13.63
CA ALA A 149 -0.05 3.40 -12.93
C ALA A 149 -0.59 4.41 -13.94
N THR A 150 -1.81 4.14 -14.43
CA THR A 150 -2.52 5.03 -15.33
C THR A 150 -3.89 5.38 -14.76
N PRO A 151 -4.25 6.67 -14.68
CA PRO A 151 -5.60 7.09 -14.32
C PRO A 151 -6.58 6.96 -15.50
N ASN A 152 -6.10 6.55 -16.68
CA ASN A 152 -6.96 6.38 -17.85
C ASN A 152 -7.94 5.22 -17.61
N LYS A 153 -9.23 5.56 -17.55
CA LYS A 153 -10.34 4.62 -17.31
C LYS A 153 -10.41 3.50 -18.34
N ASN A 154 -9.95 3.73 -19.57
CA ASN A 154 -9.92 2.71 -20.61
C ASN A 154 -8.79 1.68 -20.42
N LEU A 155 -7.84 1.98 -19.54
CA LEU A 155 -6.66 1.16 -19.23
C LEU A 155 -6.62 0.81 -17.73
N GLN A 156 -7.79 0.72 -17.09
CA GLN A 156 -7.94 0.37 -15.67
C GLN A 156 -6.98 -0.78 -15.31
N GLY A 157 -5.94 -0.49 -14.53
CA GLY A 157 -4.86 -1.43 -14.23
C GLY A 157 -4.25 -2.08 -15.47
N CYS A 158 -3.45 -1.35 -16.26
CA CYS A 158 -2.72 -1.97 -17.37
C CYS A 158 -1.63 -2.91 -16.81
N TYR A 159 -2.00 -4.18 -16.64
CA TYR A 159 -1.11 -5.26 -16.23
C TYR A 159 -0.15 -5.56 -17.38
N LEU A 160 1.15 -5.47 -17.10
CA LEU A 160 2.21 -5.77 -18.05
C LEU A 160 2.64 -7.23 -17.96
N GLU A 161 2.80 -7.74 -16.73
CA GLU A 161 3.39 -9.06 -16.48
C GLU A 161 2.96 -9.59 -15.09
N GLU A 162 2.74 -10.89 -14.98
CA GLU A 162 2.64 -11.62 -13.72
C GLU A 162 3.86 -12.55 -13.63
N MET A 163 4.69 -12.36 -12.60
CA MET A 163 5.91 -13.13 -12.39
C MET A 163 5.70 -14.16 -11.28
N GLU A 164 5.69 -15.44 -11.65
CA GLU A 164 5.75 -16.55 -10.70
C GLU A 164 7.21 -16.79 -10.27
N LEU A 165 7.51 -16.56 -8.99
CA LEU A 165 8.88 -16.71 -8.47
C LEU A 165 9.24 -18.14 -8.08
N PHE A 166 8.24 -19.00 -7.93
CA PHE A 166 8.36 -20.35 -7.39
C PHE A 166 7.80 -21.38 -8.36
N PRO A 167 8.38 -22.59 -8.41
CA PRO A 167 7.81 -23.67 -9.20
C PRO A 167 6.44 -24.09 -8.62
N ALA A 168 5.62 -24.68 -9.48
CA ALA A 168 4.28 -25.16 -9.10
C ALA A 168 4.34 -26.04 -7.84
N GLY A 169 3.53 -25.69 -6.84
CA GLY A 169 3.43 -26.41 -5.57
C GLY A 169 4.32 -25.87 -4.44
N VAL A 170 5.28 -24.98 -4.73
CA VAL A 170 6.04 -24.26 -3.71
C VAL A 170 5.43 -22.87 -3.54
N ARG A 171 5.06 -22.53 -2.30
CA ARG A 171 4.50 -21.22 -1.96
C ARG A 171 5.25 -20.63 -0.78
N GLN A 172 5.74 -19.40 -0.94
CA GLN A 172 6.44 -18.66 0.09
C GLN A 172 6.01 -17.19 0.06
N PRO A 173 5.81 -16.54 1.22
CA PRO A 173 5.48 -15.12 1.24
C PRO A 173 6.68 -14.27 0.79
N ILE A 174 6.39 -13.25 -0.02
CA ILE A 174 7.34 -12.16 -0.28
C ILE A 174 7.30 -11.21 0.91
N LEU A 175 8.45 -11.04 1.55
CA LEU A 175 8.61 -10.22 2.76
C LEU A 175 8.93 -8.77 2.45
N SER A 176 9.67 -8.53 1.36
CA SER A 176 10.06 -7.18 0.95
C SER A 176 10.31 -7.10 -0.54
N LEU A 177 10.09 -5.92 -1.10
CA LEU A 177 10.49 -5.55 -2.45
C LEU A 177 11.37 -4.30 -2.38
N GLN A 178 12.46 -4.26 -3.13
CA GLN A 178 13.33 -3.09 -3.21
C GLN A 178 13.93 -2.93 -4.62
N ILE A 179 13.86 -1.73 -5.17
CA ILE A 179 14.44 -1.42 -6.47
C ILE A 179 15.83 -0.82 -6.29
N LEU A 180 16.80 -1.34 -7.03
CA LEU A 180 18.11 -0.73 -7.21
C LEU A 180 18.24 -0.17 -8.63
N HIS A 181 18.04 1.14 -8.76
CA HIS A 181 18.03 1.84 -10.05
C HIS A 181 19.39 1.75 -10.78
N SER A 182 20.51 1.78 -10.06
CA SER A 182 21.87 1.72 -10.65
C SER A 182 22.16 0.40 -11.38
N ASP A 183 21.50 -0.67 -10.97
CA ASP A 183 21.67 -2.04 -11.48
C ASP A 183 20.39 -2.53 -12.19
N ARG A 184 19.42 -1.62 -12.41
CA ARG A 184 18.13 -1.90 -13.07
C ARG A 184 17.48 -3.20 -12.57
N SER A 185 17.51 -3.42 -11.26
CA SER A 185 17.12 -4.70 -10.64
C SER A 185 16.16 -4.54 -9.48
N LEU A 186 15.19 -5.45 -9.40
CA LEU A 186 14.28 -5.65 -8.29
C LEU A 186 14.81 -6.75 -7.38
N PHE A 187 15.03 -6.43 -6.11
CA PHE A 187 15.36 -7.37 -5.07
C PHE A 187 14.10 -7.81 -4.33
N VAL A 188 13.93 -9.12 -4.21
CA VAL A 188 12.79 -9.76 -3.55
C VAL A 188 13.28 -10.50 -2.32
N GLY A 189 12.88 -10.02 -1.14
CA GLY A 189 13.19 -10.65 0.13
C GLY A 189 12.24 -11.81 0.43
N LEU A 190 12.81 -12.98 0.67
CA LEU A 190 12.10 -14.20 1.09
C LEU A 190 12.57 -14.61 2.50
N ASN A 191 11.99 -15.67 3.07
CA ASN A 191 12.37 -16.10 4.43
C ASN A 191 13.83 -16.56 4.54
N ASP A 192 14.37 -17.17 3.49
CA ASP A 192 15.65 -17.89 3.49
C ASP A 192 16.69 -17.31 2.52
N ARG A 193 16.28 -16.40 1.64
CA ARG A 193 17.12 -15.85 0.57
C ARG A 193 16.60 -14.53 0.02
N VAL A 194 17.40 -13.90 -0.81
CA VAL A 194 17.01 -12.73 -1.61
C VAL A 194 17.16 -13.09 -3.09
N LEU A 195 16.12 -12.82 -3.88
CA LEU A 195 16.17 -12.97 -5.34
C LEU A 195 16.47 -11.61 -5.98
N LYS A 196 17.27 -11.62 -7.05
CA LYS A 196 17.52 -10.46 -7.90
C LYS A 196 16.84 -10.70 -9.25
N ILE A 197 15.96 -9.80 -9.66
CA ILE A 197 15.16 -9.88 -10.88
C ILE A 197 15.43 -8.63 -11.73
N PRO A 198 15.76 -8.74 -13.03
CA PRO A 198 15.89 -7.57 -13.90
C PRO A 198 14.56 -6.82 -14.03
N LEU A 199 14.56 -5.49 -13.98
CA LEU A 199 13.35 -4.68 -14.17
C LEU A 199 12.81 -4.77 -15.61
N GLU A 200 13.72 -4.97 -16.57
CA GLU A 200 13.42 -5.05 -17.99
C GLU A 200 13.75 -6.45 -18.54
N ARG A 201 12.76 -7.07 -19.19
CA ARG A 201 12.87 -8.39 -19.83
C ARG A 201 12.46 -8.30 -21.30
N CYS A 202 12.89 -7.23 -21.97
CA CYS A 202 12.45 -6.89 -23.33
C CYS A 202 12.73 -8.01 -24.34
N SER A 203 13.78 -8.81 -24.14
CA SER A 203 14.11 -9.96 -24.99
C SER A 203 13.04 -11.06 -25.00
N THR A 204 12.11 -11.05 -24.04
CA THR A 204 11.00 -12.00 -23.97
C THR A 204 9.83 -11.62 -24.88
N TYR A 205 9.77 -10.36 -25.33
CA TYR A 205 8.70 -9.86 -26.19
C TYR A 205 9.24 -9.61 -27.60
N THR A 206 8.55 -10.16 -28.61
CA THR A 206 8.82 -9.85 -30.01
C THR A 206 8.07 -8.58 -30.40
N SER A 207 8.78 -7.61 -30.98
CA SER A 207 8.12 -6.47 -31.61
C SER A 207 7.41 -6.95 -32.88
N GLU A 208 6.09 -6.89 -32.91
CA GLU A 208 5.37 -6.93 -34.20
C GLU A 208 5.61 -5.58 -34.89
N MET A 209 6.23 -5.63 -36.08
CA MET A 209 6.39 -4.50 -36.99
C MET A 209 5.20 -4.39 -37.92
#